data_AF-A0A1G1NLJ9-F1
#
_entry.id   AF-A0A1G1NLJ9-F1
#
_cell.length_a   1.000
_cell.length_b   1.000
_cell.length_c   1.000
_cell.angle_alpha   90.00
_cell.angle_beta   90.00
_cell.angle_gamma   90.00
#
_symmetry.space_group_name_H-M   'P 1'
#
loop_
_entity.id
_entity.type
_entity.pdbx_description
1 polymer ?
#
loop_
_entity_poly.entity_id
_entity_poly.type
_entity_poly.pdbx_seq_one_letter_code
_entity_poly.pdbx_strand_id
1 'polypeptide(L)'
;MSKKLTKFLRLDPTEIETAKALRPRSIEEAVSLPGGPSRKEMLYHILWSGHGYDVGVGKPGKETERKTPNPYDMWPFIRKGDVFEEKSASFADIFHELEHMSNKSKYSLELLGCLLARSALMLDHQIDNEKVTYAPSAIVLDEIKKDIPSMFNVPLEVFLQYLEIIALNEDVKYQKNLNTKGKPYGKSAGRPNNLLTCAHLIAVLLGRTSIVDFAYGFAQQRGVSAISVARLPSFFPMLAIDK
;
A
#
# COMPACT_ATOMS: atom_id res chain seq x y z
N MET A 1 -10.59 -23.22 -6.85
CA MET A 1 -9.86 -21.98 -7.18
C MET A 1 -9.86 -21.78 -8.68
N SER A 2 -10.32 -20.64 -9.17
CA SER A 2 -10.39 -20.39 -10.61
C SER A 2 -8.98 -20.18 -11.18
N LYS A 3 -8.45 -21.16 -11.93
CA LYS A 3 -7.19 -21.05 -12.71
C LYS A 3 -7.12 -19.76 -13.54
N LYS A 4 -8.26 -19.14 -13.83
CA LYS A 4 -8.39 -17.88 -14.56
C LYS A 4 -7.82 -16.67 -13.82
N LEU A 5 -7.81 -16.65 -12.49
CA LEU A 5 -7.30 -15.50 -11.71
C LEU A 5 -5.81 -15.59 -11.44
N THR A 6 -5.26 -16.79 -11.25
CA THR A 6 -3.84 -17.03 -10.95
C THR A 6 -2.91 -16.35 -11.97
N LYS A 7 -3.27 -16.36 -13.27
CA LYS A 7 -2.48 -15.71 -14.32
C LYS A 7 -2.31 -14.19 -14.12
N PHE A 8 -3.23 -13.54 -13.40
CA PHE A 8 -3.18 -12.10 -13.09
C PHE A 8 -2.49 -11.82 -11.76
N LEU A 9 -2.23 -12.85 -10.94
CA LEU A 9 -1.74 -12.70 -9.57
C LEU A 9 -0.33 -13.23 -9.37
N ARG A 10 0.12 -14.20 -10.17
CA ARG A 10 1.43 -14.85 -10.05
C ARG A 10 2.59 -13.84 -9.93
N LEU A 11 3.60 -14.21 -9.16
CA LEU A 11 4.82 -13.44 -8.97
C LEU A 11 5.88 -13.84 -10.00
N ASP A 12 5.75 -13.36 -11.23
CA ASP A 12 6.74 -13.61 -12.29
C ASP A 12 8.07 -12.88 -11.98
N PRO A 13 9.23 -13.57 -11.92
CA PRO A 13 10.49 -12.95 -11.54
C PRO A 13 10.97 -11.89 -12.53
N THR A 14 10.63 -12.04 -13.82
CA THR A 14 10.97 -11.09 -14.88
C THR A 14 10.14 -9.82 -14.75
N GLU A 15 8.84 -9.97 -14.46
CA GLU A 15 7.96 -8.84 -14.17
C GLU A 15 8.42 -8.10 -12.90
N ILE A 16 8.80 -8.84 -11.85
CA ILE A 16 9.32 -8.25 -10.60
C ILE A 16 10.59 -7.44 -10.87
N GLU A 17 11.52 -7.97 -11.66
CA GLU A 17 12.76 -7.25 -11.96
C GLU A 17 12.48 -5.94 -12.72
N THR A 18 11.56 -5.98 -13.68
CA THR A 18 11.14 -4.81 -14.45
C THR A 18 10.42 -3.78 -13.57
N ALA A 19 9.50 -4.23 -12.71
CA ALA A 19 8.69 -3.39 -11.84
C ALA A 19 9.52 -2.62 -10.79
N LYS A 20 10.69 -3.14 -10.38
CA LYS A 20 11.59 -2.45 -9.45
C LYS A 20 11.97 -1.05 -9.93
N ALA A 21 12.05 -0.82 -11.24
CA ALA A 21 12.39 0.49 -11.81
C ALA A 21 11.29 1.54 -11.58
N LEU A 22 10.04 1.13 -11.34
CA LEU A 22 8.91 2.04 -11.14
C LEU A 22 8.94 2.71 -9.76
N ARG A 23 9.49 2.04 -8.75
CA ARG A 23 9.55 2.56 -7.38
C ARG A 23 10.39 3.84 -7.25
N PRO A 24 11.66 3.91 -7.67
CA PRO A 24 12.42 5.16 -7.56
C PRO A 24 11.77 6.30 -8.35
N ARG A 25 11.15 5.99 -9.50
CA ARG A 25 10.42 6.97 -10.31
C ARG A 25 9.21 7.53 -9.57
N SER A 26 8.35 6.69 -8.98
CA SER A 26 7.18 7.16 -8.23
C SER A 26 7.56 8.01 -7.02
N ILE A 27 8.68 7.67 -6.37
CA ILE A 27 9.22 8.46 -5.26
C ILE A 27 9.71 9.83 -5.75
N GLU A 28 10.48 9.88 -6.83
CA GLU A 28 10.98 11.14 -7.41
C GLU A 28 9.83 12.05 -7.82
N GLU A 29 8.81 11.49 -8.48
CA GLU A 29 7.57 12.20 -8.82
C GLU A 29 6.92 12.82 -7.58
N ALA A 30 6.71 12.04 -6.52
CA ALA A 30 6.09 12.51 -5.28
C ALA A 30 6.93 13.56 -4.53
N VAL A 31 8.26 13.43 -4.56
CA VAL A 31 9.18 14.39 -3.96
C VAL A 31 9.18 15.71 -4.72
N SER A 32 9.03 15.68 -6.04
CA SER A 32 9.00 16.86 -6.91
C SER A 32 7.75 17.72 -6.72
N LEU A 33 6.68 17.17 -6.14
CA LEU A 33 5.44 17.91 -5.87
C LEU A 33 5.71 19.13 -4.96
N PRO A 34 5.25 20.34 -5.35
CA PRO A 34 5.47 21.54 -4.55
C PRO A 34 4.70 21.45 -3.21
N GLY A 35 5.34 21.90 -2.14
CA GLY A 35 4.72 22.06 -0.83
C GLY A 35 4.22 23.49 -0.61
N GLY A 36 3.17 23.62 0.20
CA GLY A 36 2.75 24.92 0.72
C GLY A 36 3.67 25.44 1.84
N PRO A 37 3.45 26.66 2.33
CA PRO A 37 4.32 27.28 3.33
C PRO A 37 4.21 26.65 4.73
N SER A 38 3.09 26.00 5.05
CA SER A 38 2.84 25.36 6.36
C SER A 38 1.82 24.24 6.26
N ARG A 39 1.63 23.44 7.31
CA ARG A 39 0.57 22.41 7.34
C ARG A 39 -0.84 23.01 7.28
N LYS A 40 -1.03 24.25 7.72
CA LYS A 40 -2.33 24.93 7.62
C LYS A 40 -2.63 25.40 6.20
N GLU A 41 -1.60 25.54 5.38
CA GLU A 41 -1.65 26.06 4.01
C GLU A 41 -1.04 25.03 3.06
N MET A 42 -1.45 23.76 3.19
CA MET A 42 -0.96 22.69 2.32
C MET A 42 -1.34 22.95 0.86
N LEU A 43 -0.44 22.54 -0.05
CA LEU A 43 -0.81 22.29 -1.44
C LEU A 43 -1.28 20.85 -1.58
N TYR A 44 -2.47 20.67 -2.15
CA TYR A 44 -3.08 19.37 -2.37
C TYR A 44 -2.85 18.90 -3.81
N HIS A 45 -2.38 17.67 -3.94
CA HIS A 45 -2.07 17.03 -5.22
C HIS A 45 -2.93 15.79 -5.39
N ILE A 46 -3.80 15.81 -6.39
CA ILE A 46 -4.62 14.67 -6.77
C ILE A 46 -3.76 13.70 -7.58
N LEU A 47 -3.70 12.45 -7.14
CA LEU A 47 -2.91 11.40 -7.78
C LEU A 47 -3.80 10.35 -8.45
N TRP A 48 -5.06 10.26 -8.01
CA TRP A 48 -6.07 9.41 -8.63
C TRP A 48 -7.46 10.01 -8.42
N SER A 49 -8.34 9.86 -9.41
CA SER A 49 -9.75 10.24 -9.34
C SER A 49 -10.62 9.13 -9.91
N GLY A 50 -11.74 8.84 -9.25
CA GLY A 50 -12.69 7.82 -9.70
C GLY A 50 -13.82 7.62 -8.70
N HIS A 51 -14.96 7.12 -9.18
CA HIS A 51 -16.17 6.91 -8.36
C HIS A 51 -16.68 8.17 -7.63
N GLY A 52 -16.34 9.36 -8.12
CA GLY A 52 -16.66 10.64 -7.46
C GLY A 52 -15.74 11.00 -6.28
N TYR A 53 -14.62 10.28 -6.14
CA TYR A 53 -13.60 10.53 -5.12
C TYR A 53 -12.27 10.95 -5.77
N ASP A 54 -11.53 11.79 -5.07
CA ASP A 54 -10.12 12.08 -5.31
C ASP A 54 -9.28 11.47 -4.20
N VAL A 55 -8.15 10.89 -4.58
CA VAL A 55 -7.13 10.36 -3.67
C VAL A 55 -5.81 11.02 -4.00
N GLY A 56 -5.09 11.46 -2.98
CA GLY A 56 -3.90 12.27 -3.19
C GLY A 56 -3.13 12.58 -1.92
N VAL A 57 -2.24 13.58 -2.03
CA VAL A 57 -1.39 14.02 -0.92
C VAL A 57 -1.47 15.53 -0.69
N GLY A 58 -1.51 15.96 0.57
CA GLY A 58 -1.22 17.33 0.99
C GLY A 58 0.26 17.49 1.35
N LYS A 59 0.89 18.60 0.97
CA LYS A 59 2.28 18.92 1.33
C LYS A 59 2.36 20.35 1.90
N PRO A 60 3.04 20.57 3.05
CA PRO A 60 3.80 19.60 3.86
C PRO A 60 2.93 18.74 4.80
N GLY A 61 3.37 17.52 5.10
CA GLY A 61 2.76 16.60 6.06
C GLY A 61 3.08 16.93 7.53
N LYS A 62 2.52 16.15 8.47
CA LYS A 62 2.62 16.41 9.93
C LYS A 62 4.04 16.27 10.49
N GLU A 63 4.89 15.45 9.88
CA GLU A 63 6.25 15.20 10.38
C GLU A 63 7.23 16.32 10.02
N THR A 64 6.83 17.24 9.15
CA THR A 64 7.64 18.42 8.78
C THR A 64 7.74 19.45 9.90
N GLU A 65 6.78 19.47 10.83
CA GLU A 65 6.70 20.41 11.97
C GLU A 65 7.17 19.79 13.30
N ARG A 66 7.74 18.57 13.27
CA ARG A 66 8.28 17.91 14.47
C ARG A 66 9.63 18.49 14.88
N LYS A 67 10.04 18.26 16.14
CA LYS A 67 11.38 18.63 16.67
C LYS A 67 12.53 18.11 15.80
N THR A 68 12.38 16.90 15.27
CA THR A 68 13.27 16.35 14.22
C THR A 68 12.43 16.19 12.97
N PRO A 69 12.42 17.21 12.08
CA PRO A 69 11.48 17.27 10.98
C PRO A 69 11.86 16.30 9.87
N ASN A 70 10.84 15.71 9.24
CA ASN A 70 11.00 15.03 7.95
C ASN A 70 10.39 15.90 6.85
N PRO A 71 11.19 16.68 6.08
CA PRO A 71 10.70 17.58 5.04
C PRO A 71 9.95 16.90 3.89
N TYR A 72 10.07 15.57 3.77
CA TYR A 72 9.43 14.81 2.71
C TYR A 72 8.08 14.22 3.11
N ASP A 73 7.70 14.28 4.40
CA ASP A 73 6.40 13.79 4.83
C ASP A 73 5.27 14.52 4.12
N MET A 74 4.29 13.75 3.69
CA MET A 74 3.08 14.19 3.01
C MET A 74 1.87 13.70 3.81
N TRP A 75 0.70 14.28 3.52
CA TRP A 75 -0.56 13.89 4.13
C TRP A 75 -1.45 13.15 3.12
N PRO A 76 -1.49 11.80 3.12
CA PRO A 76 -2.43 11.04 2.31
C PRO A 76 -3.87 11.41 2.64
N PHE A 77 -4.69 11.64 1.61
CA PHE A 77 -6.10 11.96 1.79
C PHE A 77 -7.01 11.20 0.81
N ILE A 78 -8.28 11.09 1.22
CA ILE A 78 -9.43 10.83 0.36
C ILE A 78 -10.34 12.06 0.43
N ARG A 79 -10.92 12.47 -0.69
CA ARG A 79 -11.83 13.61 -0.78
C ARG A 79 -13.01 13.26 -1.68
N LYS A 80 -14.23 13.64 -1.30
CA LYS A 80 -15.44 13.53 -2.12
C LYS A 80 -15.99 14.93 -2.39
N GLY A 81 -15.87 15.41 -3.63
CA GLY A 81 -16.11 16.83 -3.93
C GLY A 81 -15.10 17.71 -3.19
N ASP A 82 -15.60 18.61 -2.34
CA ASP A 82 -14.76 19.49 -1.50
C ASP A 82 -14.56 18.99 -0.07
N VAL A 83 -15.15 17.83 0.28
CA VAL A 83 -15.12 17.29 1.64
C VAL A 83 -14.03 16.24 1.75
N PHE A 84 -13.04 16.50 2.59
CA PHE A 84 -12.02 15.51 2.96
C PHE A 84 -12.59 14.51 3.96
N GLU A 85 -12.17 13.25 3.87
CA GLU A 85 -12.38 12.30 4.96
C GLU A 85 -11.69 12.83 6.23
N GLU A 86 -12.44 12.88 7.34
CA GLU A 86 -12.03 13.57 8.57
C GLU A 86 -10.74 13.00 9.19
N LYS A 87 -10.48 11.70 8.96
CA LYS A 87 -9.38 10.97 9.57
C LYS A 87 -8.54 10.26 8.51
N SER A 88 -7.23 10.55 8.53
CA SER A 88 -6.26 9.70 7.83
C SER A 88 -6.15 8.36 8.57
N ALA A 89 -6.29 7.25 7.85
CA ALA A 89 -6.27 5.92 8.44
C ALA A 89 -4.91 5.63 9.08
N SER A 90 -4.92 5.27 10.36
CA SER A 90 -3.77 4.69 11.04
C SER A 90 -3.62 3.20 10.69
N PHE A 91 -2.47 2.60 11.01
CA PHE A 91 -2.30 1.15 10.91
C PHE A 91 -3.37 0.37 11.68
N ALA A 92 -3.77 0.86 12.87
CA ALA A 92 -4.82 0.23 13.65
C ALA A 92 -6.16 0.26 12.91
N ASP A 93 -6.51 1.40 12.29
CA ASP A 93 -7.75 1.52 11.50
C ASP A 93 -7.74 0.54 10.31
N ILE A 94 -6.61 0.45 9.58
CA ILE A 94 -6.45 -0.50 8.46
C ILE A 94 -6.56 -1.95 8.95
N PHE A 95 -5.98 -2.27 10.11
CA PHE A 95 -6.02 -3.64 10.65
C PHE A 95 -7.42 -4.05 11.09
N HIS A 96 -8.15 -3.15 11.74
CA HIS A 96 -9.55 -3.40 12.08
C HIS A 96 -10.41 -3.58 10.83
N GLU A 97 -10.14 -2.81 9.77
CA GLU A 97 -10.84 -2.98 8.50
C GLU A 97 -10.55 -4.36 7.87
N LEU A 98 -9.29 -4.80 7.86
CA LEU A 98 -8.91 -6.13 7.36
C LEU A 98 -9.51 -7.26 8.19
N GLU A 99 -9.54 -7.12 9.52
CA GLU A 99 -10.22 -8.05 10.42
C GLU A 99 -11.72 -8.12 10.12
N HIS A 100 -12.38 -6.96 9.96
CA HIS A 100 -13.79 -6.89 9.61
C HIS A 100 -14.08 -7.59 8.27
N MET A 101 -13.26 -7.35 7.25
CA MET A 101 -13.36 -8.01 5.95
C MET A 101 -13.16 -9.51 6.01
N SER A 102 -12.36 -10.00 6.97
CA SER A 102 -12.14 -11.43 7.16
C SER A 102 -13.40 -12.20 7.57
N ASN A 103 -14.41 -11.50 8.11
CA ASN A 103 -15.72 -12.03 8.45
C ASN A 103 -16.69 -12.01 7.26
N LYS A 104 -16.37 -11.30 6.18
CA LYS A 104 -17.18 -11.21 4.96
C LYS A 104 -16.89 -12.36 4.01
N SER A 105 -15.62 -12.54 3.65
CA SER A 105 -15.19 -13.62 2.75
C SER A 105 -13.70 -13.88 2.88
N LYS A 106 -13.33 -15.10 3.28
CA LYS A 106 -11.91 -15.53 3.32
C LYS A 106 -11.31 -15.58 1.92
N TYR A 107 -12.11 -15.88 0.90
CA TYR A 107 -11.65 -15.92 -0.49
C TYR A 107 -11.31 -14.52 -1.02
N SER A 108 -12.21 -13.57 -0.85
CA SER A 108 -11.98 -12.17 -1.27
C SER A 108 -10.88 -11.51 -0.44
N LEU A 109 -10.74 -11.87 0.84
CA LEU A 109 -9.60 -11.45 1.67
C LEU A 109 -8.26 -12.01 1.16
N GLU A 110 -8.24 -13.27 0.68
CA GLU A 110 -7.03 -13.84 0.07
C GLU A 110 -6.63 -13.10 -1.20
N LEU A 111 -7.59 -12.79 -2.08
CA LEU A 111 -7.34 -12.00 -3.29
C LEU A 111 -6.82 -10.60 -2.95
N LEU A 112 -7.40 -9.95 -1.93
CA LEU A 112 -6.90 -8.68 -1.40
C LEU A 112 -5.44 -8.81 -0.92
N GLY A 113 -5.12 -9.87 -0.16
CA GLY A 113 -3.75 -10.14 0.27
C GLY A 113 -2.78 -10.31 -0.90
N CYS A 114 -3.22 -10.95 -1.99
CA CYS A 114 -2.45 -11.05 -3.23
C CYS A 114 -2.19 -9.66 -3.86
N LEU A 115 -3.20 -8.79 -3.94
CA LEU A 115 -3.05 -7.43 -4.48
C LEU A 115 -2.10 -6.58 -3.63
N LEU A 116 -2.17 -6.66 -2.30
CA LEU A 116 -1.24 -5.95 -1.41
C LEU A 116 0.20 -6.43 -1.58
N ALA A 117 0.39 -7.75 -1.71
CA ALA A 117 1.70 -8.34 -1.96
C ALA A 117 2.28 -7.93 -3.32
N ARG A 118 1.45 -7.84 -4.36
CA ARG A 118 1.86 -7.37 -5.69
C ARG A 118 2.16 -5.88 -5.72
N SER A 119 1.33 -5.05 -5.09
CA SER A 119 1.57 -3.61 -4.93
C SER A 119 2.86 -3.33 -4.15
N ALA A 120 3.19 -4.14 -3.14
CA ALA A 120 4.46 -4.06 -2.43
C ALA A 120 5.71 -4.22 -3.33
N LEU A 121 5.52 -4.88 -4.48
CA LEU A 121 6.56 -5.17 -5.47
C LEU A 121 6.41 -4.33 -6.75
N MET A 122 5.51 -3.35 -6.76
CA MET A 122 5.17 -2.51 -7.91
C MET A 122 4.60 -3.27 -9.13
N LEU A 123 4.16 -4.51 -8.96
CA LEU A 123 3.74 -5.40 -10.07
C LEU A 123 2.41 -4.99 -10.73
N ASP A 124 1.61 -4.21 -10.02
CA ASP A 124 0.32 -3.71 -10.47
C ASP A 124 0.41 -2.19 -10.74
N HIS A 125 1.61 -1.69 -11.04
CA HIS A 125 1.84 -0.31 -11.41
C HIS A 125 2.21 -0.19 -12.88
N GLN A 126 1.78 0.90 -13.49
CA GLN A 126 2.07 1.22 -14.88
C GLN A 126 2.46 2.69 -15.02
N ILE A 127 3.06 3.04 -16.15
CA ILE A 127 3.29 4.44 -16.51
C ILE A 127 2.10 4.90 -17.32
N ASP A 128 1.37 5.88 -16.80
CA ASP A 128 0.30 6.58 -17.52
C ASP A 128 0.60 8.08 -17.52
N ASN A 129 0.60 8.71 -18.70
CA ASN A 129 0.94 10.13 -18.88
C ASN A 129 2.20 10.56 -18.11
N GLU A 130 3.28 9.78 -18.28
CA GLU A 130 4.57 9.96 -17.60
C GLU A 130 4.56 9.82 -16.07
N LYS A 131 3.44 9.40 -15.46
CA LYS A 131 3.31 9.17 -14.02
C LYS A 131 3.18 7.70 -13.70
N VAL A 132 3.74 7.27 -12.58
CA VAL A 132 3.54 5.91 -12.08
C VAL A 132 2.18 5.82 -11.39
N THR A 133 1.28 4.99 -11.91
CA THR A 133 -0.08 4.81 -11.40
C THR A 133 -0.31 3.37 -10.97
N TYR A 134 -1.03 3.18 -9.87
CA TYR A 134 -1.46 1.85 -9.42
C TYR A 134 -2.73 1.44 -10.17
N ALA A 135 -2.66 0.32 -10.87
CA ALA A 135 -3.67 -0.20 -11.77
C ALA A 135 -3.81 -1.73 -11.61
N PRO A 136 -4.36 -2.21 -10.47
CA PRO A 136 -4.57 -3.63 -10.26
C PRO A 136 -5.58 -4.20 -11.28
N SER A 137 -5.51 -5.51 -11.52
CA SER A 137 -6.38 -6.20 -12.48
C SER A 137 -7.86 -6.00 -12.16
N ALA A 138 -8.61 -5.39 -13.09
CA ALA A 138 -10.06 -5.18 -12.96
C ALA A 138 -10.81 -6.50 -12.71
N ILE A 139 -10.37 -7.60 -13.34
CA ILE A 139 -11.00 -8.92 -13.16
C ILE A 139 -10.84 -9.43 -11.72
N VAL A 140 -9.69 -9.17 -11.08
CA VAL A 140 -9.46 -9.53 -9.68
C VAL A 140 -10.28 -8.62 -8.76
N LEU A 141 -10.27 -7.31 -9.02
CA LEU A 141 -11.08 -6.34 -8.26
C LEU A 141 -12.58 -6.69 -8.31
N ASP A 142 -13.10 -7.00 -9.49
CA ASP A 142 -14.50 -7.39 -9.69
C ASP A 142 -14.85 -8.66 -8.93
N GLU A 143 -13.90 -9.60 -8.79
CA GLU A 143 -14.10 -10.78 -7.97
C GLU A 143 -14.17 -10.43 -6.48
N ILE A 144 -13.26 -9.60 -5.97
CA ILE A 144 -13.26 -9.17 -4.56
C ILE A 144 -14.54 -8.41 -4.22
N LYS A 145 -14.99 -7.52 -5.12
CA LYS A 145 -16.18 -6.66 -4.93
C LYS A 145 -17.48 -7.42 -4.77
N LYS A 146 -17.55 -8.68 -5.18
CA LYS A 146 -18.75 -9.52 -4.94
C LYS A 146 -19.04 -9.69 -3.45
N ASP A 147 -18.00 -9.75 -2.63
CA ASP A 147 -18.13 -9.92 -1.17
C ASP A 147 -17.71 -8.65 -0.40
N ILE A 148 -16.77 -7.88 -0.94
CA ILE A 148 -16.15 -6.70 -0.32
C ILE A 148 -16.24 -5.52 -1.31
N PRO A 149 -17.43 -4.92 -1.51
CA PRO A 149 -17.60 -3.80 -2.45
C PRO A 149 -16.99 -2.49 -1.94
N SER A 150 -16.79 -2.38 -0.63
CA SER A 150 -16.33 -1.16 0.05
C SER A 150 -15.48 -1.51 1.25
N MET A 151 -14.51 -0.66 1.54
CA MET A 151 -13.69 -0.70 2.75
C MET A 151 -13.49 0.72 3.26
N PHE A 152 -13.44 0.91 4.57
CA PHE A 152 -13.22 2.22 5.19
C PHE A 152 -14.24 3.27 4.71
N ASN A 153 -15.50 2.84 4.59
CA ASN A 153 -16.65 3.63 4.12
C ASN A 153 -16.53 4.22 2.69
N VAL A 154 -15.59 3.73 1.88
CA VAL A 154 -15.42 4.12 0.47
C VAL A 154 -15.43 2.88 -0.43
N PRO A 155 -15.71 3.02 -1.74
CA PRO A 155 -15.57 1.91 -2.68
C PRO A 155 -14.19 1.25 -2.58
N LEU A 156 -14.11 -0.07 -2.78
CA LEU A 156 -12.86 -0.84 -2.62
C LEU A 156 -11.69 -0.21 -3.39
N GLU A 157 -11.90 0.20 -4.63
CA GLU A 157 -10.88 0.84 -5.46
C GLU A 157 -10.34 2.12 -4.83
N VAL A 158 -11.23 2.95 -4.28
CA VAL A 158 -10.84 4.21 -3.61
C VAL A 158 -9.96 3.89 -2.40
N PHE A 159 -10.32 2.87 -1.62
CA PHE A 159 -9.52 2.44 -0.48
C PHE A 159 -8.15 1.87 -0.90
N LEU A 160 -8.10 1.09 -1.98
CA LEU A 160 -6.83 0.55 -2.50
C LEU A 160 -5.90 1.64 -3.02
N GLN A 161 -6.44 2.63 -3.73
CA GLN A 161 -5.68 3.82 -4.13
C GLN A 161 -5.20 4.61 -2.92
N TYR A 162 -6.02 4.69 -1.87
CA TYR A 162 -5.60 5.34 -0.63
C TYR A 162 -4.46 4.60 0.08
N LEU A 163 -4.53 3.28 0.19
CA LEU A 163 -3.44 2.45 0.71
C LEU A 163 -2.15 2.60 -0.12
N GLU A 164 -2.28 2.70 -1.44
CA GLU A 164 -1.18 3.00 -2.34
C GLU A 164 -0.51 4.33 -2.00
N ILE A 165 -1.30 5.39 -1.78
CA ILE A 165 -0.76 6.70 -1.41
C ILE A 165 -0.12 6.69 -0.02
N ILE A 166 -0.67 5.94 0.94
CA ILE A 166 -0.02 5.74 2.24
C ILE A 166 1.34 5.06 2.05
N ALA A 167 1.41 4.01 1.23
CA ALA A 167 2.65 3.30 0.95
C ALA A 167 3.69 4.19 0.24
N LEU A 168 3.25 5.04 -0.69
CA LEU A 168 4.09 6.03 -1.36
C LEU A 168 4.63 7.08 -0.39
N ASN A 169 3.80 7.61 0.53
CA ASN A 169 4.28 8.53 1.56
C ASN A 169 5.39 7.91 2.41
N GLU A 170 5.24 6.64 2.74
CA GLU A 170 6.23 5.90 3.50
C GLU A 170 7.53 5.72 2.71
N ASP A 171 7.46 5.36 1.43
CA ASP A 171 8.64 5.34 0.56
C ASP A 171 9.37 6.69 0.52
N VAL A 172 8.63 7.79 0.36
CA VAL A 172 9.16 9.14 0.28
C VAL A 172 9.85 9.55 1.59
N LYS A 173 9.28 9.20 2.75
CA LYS A 173 9.91 9.46 4.05
C LYS A 173 11.24 8.74 4.23
N TYR A 174 11.44 7.58 3.59
CA TYR A 174 12.63 6.76 3.71
C TYR A 174 13.67 7.00 2.59
N GLN A 175 13.37 7.79 1.56
CA GLN A 175 14.27 7.94 0.41
C GLN A 175 15.59 8.68 0.73
N LYS A 176 15.59 9.64 1.69
CA LYS A 176 16.71 10.60 1.85
C LYS A 176 17.56 10.48 3.11
N ASN A 177 17.62 9.33 3.76
CA ASN A 177 18.59 9.04 4.83
C ASN A 177 18.61 10.03 6.02
N LEU A 178 17.54 10.82 6.20
CA LEU A 178 17.50 11.91 7.18
C LEU A 178 17.68 11.42 8.63
N ASN A 179 17.26 10.17 8.91
CA ASN A 179 17.33 9.55 10.23
C ASN A 179 18.38 8.42 10.33
N THR A 180 19.12 8.11 9.26
CA THR A 180 20.07 6.98 9.21
C THR A 180 21.54 7.39 9.28
N LYS A 181 21.84 8.67 9.58
CA LYS A 181 23.21 9.21 9.59
C LYS A 181 23.96 8.90 8.28
N GLY A 182 23.26 8.97 7.14
CA GLY A 182 23.84 8.71 5.82
C GLY A 182 23.87 7.24 5.36
N LYS A 183 23.37 6.26 6.15
CA LYS A 183 23.22 4.89 5.67
C LYS A 183 21.98 4.76 4.77
N PRO A 184 22.06 4.12 3.59
CA PRO A 184 20.88 3.87 2.76
C PRO A 184 19.85 3.05 3.55
N TYR A 185 18.58 3.45 3.48
CA TYR A 185 17.50 2.59 3.96
C TYR A 185 17.50 1.26 3.21
N GLY A 186 17.22 0.17 3.93
CA GLY A 186 17.19 -1.16 3.34
C GLY A 186 16.13 -1.25 2.23
N LYS A 187 16.35 -2.12 1.24
CA LYS A 187 15.43 -2.33 0.10
C LYS A 187 13.99 -2.66 0.54
N SER A 188 13.80 -3.16 1.76
CA SER A 188 12.50 -3.49 2.37
C SER A 188 11.79 -2.33 3.07
N ALA A 189 12.46 -1.22 3.39
CA ALA A 189 11.84 -0.09 4.10
C ALA A 189 10.74 0.58 3.27
N GLY A 190 9.79 1.27 3.90
CA GLY A 190 8.68 1.96 3.24
C GLY A 190 7.56 1.02 2.80
N ARG A 191 7.12 1.15 1.55
CA ARG A 191 6.03 0.39 0.94
C ARG A 191 6.13 -1.12 1.16
N PRO A 192 7.27 -1.81 0.90
CA PRO A 192 7.31 -3.25 1.06
C PRO A 192 6.99 -3.66 2.50
N ASN A 193 7.63 -3.05 3.49
CA ASN A 193 7.34 -3.37 4.88
C ASN A 193 5.89 -3.08 5.27
N ASN A 194 5.30 -1.98 4.79
CA ASN A 194 3.94 -1.61 5.17
C ASN A 194 2.89 -2.53 4.53
N LEU A 195 2.92 -2.69 3.21
CA LEU A 195 1.95 -3.52 2.51
C LEU A 195 2.12 -5.01 2.81
N LEU A 196 3.36 -5.49 2.97
CA LEU A 196 3.60 -6.89 3.37
C LEU A 196 3.28 -7.15 4.84
N THR A 197 3.23 -6.12 5.70
CA THR A 197 2.68 -6.26 7.06
C THR A 197 1.17 -6.46 7.00
N CYS A 198 0.46 -5.69 6.17
CA CYS A 198 -0.97 -5.91 5.93
C CYS A 198 -1.24 -7.31 5.34
N ALA A 199 -0.42 -7.74 4.37
CA ALA A 199 -0.50 -9.11 3.85
C ALA A 199 -0.20 -10.17 4.93
N HIS A 200 0.71 -9.89 5.86
CA HIS A 200 0.98 -10.78 6.99
C HIS A 200 -0.23 -10.93 7.91
N LEU A 201 -0.89 -9.82 8.25
CA LEU A 201 -2.13 -9.87 9.02
C LEU A 201 -3.21 -10.68 8.30
N ILE A 202 -3.38 -10.48 6.99
CA ILE A 202 -4.32 -11.28 6.19
C ILE A 202 -3.97 -12.77 6.28
N ALA A 203 -2.69 -13.15 6.15
CA ALA A 203 -2.27 -14.55 6.28
C ALA A 203 -2.60 -15.13 7.66
N VAL A 204 -2.51 -14.35 8.75
CA VAL A 204 -2.96 -14.74 10.09
C VAL A 204 -4.48 -14.93 10.12
N LEU A 205 -5.25 -13.97 9.59
CA LEU A 205 -6.72 -14.01 9.54
C LEU A 205 -7.25 -15.18 8.68
N LEU A 206 -6.45 -15.67 7.74
CA LEU A 206 -6.72 -16.86 6.93
C LEU A 206 -6.25 -18.17 7.59
N GLY A 207 -5.62 -18.11 8.77
CA GLY A 207 -5.08 -19.28 9.48
C GLY A 207 -3.83 -19.90 8.83
N ARG A 208 -3.10 -19.14 8.02
CA ARG A 208 -1.93 -19.62 7.25
C ARG A 208 -0.60 -19.34 7.96
N THR A 209 -0.62 -18.51 8.99
CA THR A 209 0.51 -18.25 9.88
C THR A 209 0.02 -17.85 11.26
N SER A 210 0.93 -17.86 12.23
CA SER A 210 0.61 -17.64 13.63
C SER A 210 0.54 -16.15 13.96
N ILE A 211 -0.44 -15.76 14.79
CA ILE A 211 -0.45 -14.41 15.40
C ILE A 211 0.79 -14.16 16.25
N VAL A 212 1.40 -15.22 16.81
CA VAL A 212 2.66 -15.12 17.57
C VAL A 212 3.81 -14.68 16.66
N ASP A 213 3.91 -15.24 15.45
CA ASP A 213 4.94 -14.84 14.47
C ASP A 213 4.74 -13.38 14.04
N PHE A 214 3.48 -12.99 13.79
CA PHE A 214 3.12 -11.62 13.47
C PHE A 214 3.50 -10.65 14.60
N ALA A 215 3.09 -10.93 15.84
CA ALA A 215 3.39 -10.11 17.01
C ALA A 215 4.89 -10.04 17.32
N TYR A 216 5.61 -11.17 17.20
CA TYR A 216 7.05 -11.22 17.37
C TYR A 216 7.78 -10.34 16.35
N GLY A 217 7.34 -10.36 15.08
CA GLY A 217 7.87 -9.46 14.05
C GLY A 217 7.72 -7.99 14.44
N PHE A 218 6.54 -7.58 14.93
CA PHE A 218 6.29 -6.22 15.42
C PHE A 218 7.24 -5.81 16.56
N ALA A 219 7.46 -6.71 17.52
CA ALA A 219 8.35 -6.49 18.65
C ALA A 219 9.81 -6.32 18.20
N GLN A 220 10.26 -7.10 17.22
CA GLN A 220 11.64 -7.06 16.73
C GLN A 220 11.92 -5.91 15.77
N GLN A 221 10.99 -5.60 14.86
CA GLN A 221 11.21 -4.69 13.74
C GLN A 221 10.65 -3.27 13.95
N ARG A 222 10.31 -2.91 15.20
CA ARG A 222 9.87 -1.56 15.59
C ARG A 222 8.64 -1.07 14.81
N GLY A 223 7.56 -1.85 14.84
CA GLY A 223 6.25 -1.39 14.33
C GLY A 223 5.86 -1.91 12.94
N VAL A 224 6.58 -2.90 12.40
CA VAL A 224 6.19 -3.63 11.18
C VAL A 224 6.43 -5.12 11.36
N SER A 225 5.73 -5.95 10.58
CA SER A 225 5.90 -7.41 10.58
C SER A 225 5.65 -7.95 9.18
N ALA A 226 6.57 -7.66 8.27
CA ALA A 226 6.41 -8.02 6.86
C ALA A 226 6.66 -9.51 6.60
N ILE A 227 5.81 -10.13 5.78
CA ILE A 227 6.14 -11.42 5.15
C ILE A 227 7.35 -11.25 4.23
N SER A 228 8.31 -12.18 4.27
CA SER A 228 9.37 -12.21 3.27
C SER A 228 8.83 -12.62 1.90
N VAL A 229 9.27 -11.93 0.85
CA VAL A 229 8.79 -12.15 -0.53
C VAL A 229 8.86 -13.62 -0.96
N ALA A 230 9.94 -14.33 -0.59
CA ALA A 230 10.12 -15.75 -0.90
C ALA A 230 9.06 -16.67 -0.27
N ARG A 231 8.42 -16.24 0.83
CA ARG A 231 7.36 -17.01 1.51
C ARG A 231 5.96 -16.66 1.02
N LEU A 232 5.79 -15.60 0.23
CA LEU A 232 4.47 -15.18 -0.26
C LEU A 232 3.67 -16.33 -0.91
N PRO A 233 4.24 -17.18 -1.80
CA PRO A 233 3.49 -18.30 -2.38
C PRO A 233 3.00 -19.34 -1.35
N SER A 234 3.69 -19.50 -0.22
CA SER A 234 3.26 -20.42 0.84
C SER A 234 2.04 -19.90 1.60
N PHE A 235 1.90 -18.57 1.69
CA PHE A 235 0.76 -17.93 2.35
C PHE A 235 -0.35 -17.55 1.38
N PHE A 236 -0.05 -17.39 0.09
CA PHE A 236 -0.98 -17.00 -0.95
C PHE A 236 -0.69 -17.85 -2.20
N PRO A 237 -1.26 -19.07 -2.30
CA PRO A 237 -0.96 -19.98 -3.40
C PRO A 237 -1.21 -19.42 -4.81
N MET A 238 -2.14 -18.47 -4.96
CA MET A 238 -2.39 -17.78 -6.24
C MET A 238 -1.24 -16.89 -6.71
N LEU A 239 -0.27 -16.59 -5.84
CA LEU A 239 0.97 -15.89 -6.16
C LEU A 239 2.05 -16.84 -6.72
N ALA A 240 1.87 -18.16 -6.60
CA ALA A 240 2.81 -19.14 -7.13
C ALA A 240 2.83 -19.12 -8.66
N ILE A 241 4.01 -19.40 -9.23
CA ILE A 241 4.15 -19.74 -10.65
C ILE A 241 3.81 -21.21 -10.79
N ASP A 242 2.96 -21.57 -11.75
CA ASP A 242 2.73 -22.97 -12.11
C ASP A 242 4.10 -23.60 -12.47
N LYS A 243 4.49 -24.63 -11.73
CA LYS A 243 5.72 -25.39 -11.99
C LYS A 243 5.53 -26.34 -13.17
#